data_AF-A0A6V8IJM6-F1
#
_entry.id   AF-A0A6V8IJM6-F1
#
_cell.length_a   1.000
_cell.length_b   1.000
_cell.length_c   1.000
_cell.angle_alpha   90.00
_cell.angle_beta   90.00
_cell.angle_gamma   90.00
#
_symmetry.space_group_name_H-M   'P 1'
#
loop_
_entity.id
_entity.type
_entity.pdbx_description
1 polymer ?
#
loop_
_entity_poly.entity_id
_entity_poly.type
_entity_poly.pdbx_seq_one_letter_code
_entity_poly.pdbx_strand_id
1 'polypeptide(L)'
;MTNDKARRDMEALFPGHEKNDALRAAFLAHPDADHYLRLMPDLGCRIPWALVAYGPQTDRRQGLVVGGRWSAAGWDLSGRIVLFVQSPTGDSGFLTCQAGEQQLVLIGTVPGSTPHPDRPDAVTLLGHVAELTAAWHADAQTTRVWHTWALLHNQPPFPQTYAEIAFGGDVLRGLMVGGTVLADGTWDFGQKFDLMVEPDVILSLDGRRATRCEVLHGTREQGRGRG
;
A
#
# COMPACT_ATOMS: atom_id res chain seq x y z
N MET A 1 7.87 8.27 -22.50
CA MET A 1 6.63 8.42 -21.70
C MET A 1 6.52 9.88 -21.29
N THR A 2 5.36 10.51 -21.41
CA THR A 2 5.15 11.87 -20.91
C THR A 2 5.14 11.85 -19.38
N ASN A 3 5.68 12.90 -18.74
CA ASN A 3 5.78 13.02 -17.28
C ASN A 3 4.40 12.85 -16.59
N ASP A 4 3.32 13.29 -17.25
CA ASP A 4 1.94 13.13 -16.78
C ASP A 4 1.40 11.69 -16.76
N LYS A 5 1.94 10.80 -17.61
CA LYS A 5 1.55 9.38 -17.56
C LYS A 5 2.18 8.72 -16.33
N ALA A 6 3.48 8.87 -16.16
CA ALA A 6 4.20 8.31 -15.01
C ALA A 6 3.61 8.82 -13.68
N ARG A 7 3.28 10.11 -13.59
CA ARG A 7 2.63 10.69 -12.41
C ARG A 7 1.27 10.04 -12.11
N ARG A 8 0.42 9.84 -13.12
CA ARG A 8 -0.88 9.18 -12.95
C ARG A 8 -0.74 7.71 -12.56
N ASP A 9 0.20 7.01 -13.18
CA ASP A 9 0.45 5.60 -12.90
C ASP A 9 0.96 5.43 -11.46
N MET A 10 1.84 6.33 -10.98
CA MET A 10 2.32 6.37 -9.59
C MET A 10 1.20 6.67 -8.59
N GLU A 11 0.32 7.64 -8.88
CA GLU A 11 -0.80 7.98 -8.00
C GLU A 11 -1.86 6.86 -7.95
N ALA A 12 -2.05 6.13 -9.05
CA ALA A 12 -2.91 4.96 -9.09
C ALA A 12 -2.31 3.78 -8.30
N LEU A 13 -0.99 3.59 -8.37
CA LEU A 13 -0.29 2.53 -7.66
C LEU A 13 -0.21 2.82 -6.16
N PHE A 14 0.10 4.06 -5.79
CA PHE A 14 0.20 4.51 -4.40
C PHE A 14 -0.74 5.69 -4.16
N PRO A 15 -1.96 5.46 -3.67
CA PRO A 15 -2.92 6.53 -3.42
C PRO A 15 -2.35 7.60 -2.49
N GLY A 16 -2.39 8.87 -2.95
CA GLY A 16 -1.81 9.99 -2.24
C GLY A 16 -0.29 10.16 -2.44
N HIS A 17 0.30 9.53 -3.46
CA HIS A 17 1.74 9.60 -3.74
C HIS A 17 2.25 11.04 -3.82
N GLU A 18 1.61 11.90 -4.62
CA GLU A 18 2.04 13.29 -4.80
C GLU A 18 2.03 14.07 -3.47
N LYS A 19 0.98 13.85 -2.65
CA LYS A 19 0.88 14.48 -1.34
C LYS A 19 1.88 13.92 -0.34
N ASN A 20 2.09 12.60 -0.36
CA ASN A 20 3.06 11.92 0.49
C ASN A 20 4.47 12.44 0.19
N ASP A 21 4.84 12.52 -1.09
CA ASP A 21 6.14 13.06 -1.53
C ASP A 21 6.34 14.50 -1.07
N ALA A 22 5.33 15.37 -1.23
CA ALA A 22 5.40 16.75 -0.78
C ALA A 22 5.56 16.85 0.75
N LEU A 23 4.75 16.11 1.52
CA LEU A 23 4.84 16.10 2.98
C LEU A 23 6.15 15.46 3.47
N ARG A 24 6.66 14.45 2.78
CA ARG A 24 7.95 13.82 3.09
C ARG A 24 9.09 14.80 2.86
N ALA A 25 9.11 15.51 1.73
CA ALA A 25 10.11 16.53 1.47
C ALA A 25 10.08 17.64 2.54
N ALA A 26 8.88 18.09 2.91
CA ALA A 26 8.72 19.09 3.97
C ALA A 26 9.13 18.55 5.36
N PHE A 27 8.80 17.30 5.68
CA PHE A 27 9.21 16.64 6.92
C PHE A 27 10.73 16.56 7.02
N LEU A 28 11.40 16.06 5.98
CA LEU A 28 12.86 15.90 5.98
C LEU A 28 13.61 17.24 6.05
N ALA A 29 12.98 18.33 5.62
CA ALA A 29 13.51 19.70 5.76
C ALA A 29 13.21 20.33 7.14
N HIS A 30 12.36 19.71 7.96
CA HIS A 30 11.97 20.27 9.25
C HIS A 30 13.08 20.08 10.31
N PRO A 31 13.39 21.09 11.15
CA PRO A 31 14.47 21.00 12.14
C PRO A 31 14.37 19.81 13.11
N ASP A 32 13.14 19.43 13.48
CA ASP A 32 12.89 18.32 14.40
C ASP A 32 12.78 16.93 13.73
N ALA A 33 12.96 16.83 12.41
CA ALA A 33 12.81 15.56 11.68
C ALA A 33 13.69 14.45 12.25
N ASP A 34 14.94 14.79 12.57
CA ASP A 34 15.93 13.89 13.13
C ASP A 34 15.48 13.26 14.45
N HIS A 35 14.68 13.96 15.27
CA HIS A 35 14.13 13.38 16.49
C HIS A 35 13.25 12.17 16.17
N TYR A 36 12.35 12.30 15.20
CA TYR A 36 11.42 11.24 14.81
C TYR A 36 12.11 10.12 14.03
N LEU A 37 13.07 10.44 13.17
CA LEU A 37 13.87 9.44 12.47
C LEU A 37 14.72 8.60 13.44
N ARG A 38 15.22 9.18 14.54
CA ARG A 38 15.90 8.40 15.59
C ARG A 38 14.96 7.46 16.34
N LEU A 39 13.70 7.85 16.54
CA LEU A 39 12.68 7.00 17.17
C LEU A 39 12.15 5.91 16.24
N MET A 40 12.17 6.17 14.93
CA MET A 40 11.72 5.27 13.88
C MET A 40 12.81 5.09 12.80
N PRO A 41 13.95 4.44 13.13
CA PRO A 41 15.11 4.37 12.24
C PRO A 41 14.85 3.63 10.92
N ASP A 42 13.80 2.81 10.88
CA ASP A 42 13.40 2.05 9.70
C ASP A 42 12.37 2.78 8.80
N LEU A 43 11.92 3.98 9.19
CA LEU A 43 10.97 4.78 8.43
C LEU A 43 11.57 5.23 7.09
N GLY A 44 10.87 4.94 6.00
CA GLY A 44 11.38 5.21 4.65
C GLY A 44 12.49 4.24 4.20
N CYS A 45 12.62 3.12 4.90
CA CYS A 45 13.46 1.99 4.53
C CYS A 45 12.60 0.71 4.60
N ARG A 46 12.57 0.02 5.75
CA ARG A 46 11.72 -1.17 5.96
C ARG A 46 10.27 -0.81 6.25
N ILE A 47 10.02 0.36 6.85
CA ILE A 47 8.67 0.86 7.17
C ILE A 47 8.26 1.86 6.07
N PRO A 48 7.10 1.69 5.43
CA PRO A 48 6.67 2.58 4.36
C PRO A 48 6.17 3.90 4.94
N TRP A 49 6.29 4.96 4.15
CA TRP A 49 5.63 6.22 4.43
C TRP A 49 4.12 6.04 4.32
N ALA A 50 3.36 6.42 5.33
CA ALA A 50 1.90 6.32 5.29
C ALA A 50 1.26 7.69 5.27
N LEU A 51 0.33 7.90 4.33
CA LEU A 51 -0.53 9.07 4.29
C LEU A 51 -1.87 8.71 4.93
N VAL A 52 -2.30 9.49 5.91
CA VAL A 52 -3.60 9.31 6.59
C VAL A 52 -4.45 10.56 6.45
N ALA A 53 -5.76 10.36 6.35
CA ALA A 53 -6.74 11.38 6.63
C ALA A 53 -7.03 11.42 8.14
N TYR A 54 -7.10 12.60 8.73
CA TYR A 54 -7.44 12.81 10.13
C TYR A 54 -8.49 13.91 10.30
N GLY A 55 -9.25 13.83 11.39
CA GLY A 55 -10.32 14.77 11.71
C GLY A 55 -11.72 14.28 11.33
N PRO A 56 -12.77 15.08 11.59
CA PRO A 56 -14.15 14.70 11.29
C PRO A 56 -14.35 14.54 9.78
N GLN A 57 -15.31 13.69 9.37
CA GLN A 57 -15.57 13.41 7.96
C GLN A 57 -15.83 14.67 7.12
N THR A 58 -16.40 15.72 7.71
CA THR A 58 -16.72 16.99 7.08
C THR A 58 -15.53 17.96 6.94
N ASP A 59 -14.42 17.72 7.64
CA ASP A 59 -13.19 18.54 7.57
C ASP A 59 -11.94 17.62 7.69
N ARG A 60 -11.86 16.61 6.81
CA ARG A 60 -10.70 15.71 6.81
C ARG A 60 -9.47 16.42 6.27
N ARG A 61 -8.42 16.41 7.08
CA ARG A 61 -7.08 16.87 6.72
C ARG A 61 -6.17 15.68 6.48
N GLN A 62 -5.02 15.91 5.87
CA GLN A 62 -4.08 14.86 5.53
C GLN A 62 -2.75 15.07 6.27
N GLY A 63 -2.18 13.97 6.75
CA GLY A 63 -0.91 13.96 7.49
C GLY A 63 -0.06 12.75 7.11
N LEU A 64 1.26 12.94 7.21
CA LEU A 64 2.25 11.90 7.02
C LEU A 64 2.55 11.23 8.37
N VAL A 65 2.44 9.91 8.45
CA VAL A 65 2.81 9.19 9.69
C VAL A 65 4.32 9.19 9.84
N VAL A 66 4.82 9.72 10.97
CA VAL A 66 6.25 9.83 11.29
C VAL A 66 6.62 9.15 12.61
N GLY A 67 5.63 8.65 13.35
CA GLY A 67 5.86 7.93 14.60
C GLY A 67 4.64 7.14 15.03
N GLY A 68 4.85 6.10 15.83
CA GLY A 68 3.81 5.21 16.32
C GLY A 68 4.22 3.74 16.22
N ARG A 69 3.26 2.85 16.42
CA ARG A 69 3.50 1.41 16.33
C ARG A 69 3.32 0.92 14.89
N TRP A 70 4.36 0.31 14.36
CA TRP A 70 4.32 -0.44 13.12
C TRP A 70 4.54 -1.92 13.39
N SER A 71 3.85 -2.78 12.63
CA SER A 71 4.00 -4.23 12.69
C SER A 71 3.91 -4.83 11.30
N ALA A 72 4.04 -6.16 11.20
CA ALA A 72 3.77 -6.87 9.95
C ALA A 72 2.36 -6.60 9.39
N ALA A 73 1.36 -6.30 10.23
CA ALA A 73 0.01 -5.94 9.79
C ALA A 73 -0.12 -4.49 9.27
N GLY A 74 0.96 -3.71 9.32
CA GLY A 74 1.00 -2.29 8.98
C GLY A 74 1.02 -1.38 10.20
N TRP A 75 0.68 -0.11 9.97
CA TRP A 75 0.55 0.92 11.00
C TRP A 75 -0.66 0.68 11.88
N ASP A 76 -0.46 0.68 13.20
CA ASP A 76 -1.55 0.64 14.17
C ASP A 76 -2.16 2.03 14.35
N LEU A 77 -3.18 2.33 13.54
CA LEU A 77 -3.92 3.60 13.60
C LEU A 77 -4.87 3.70 14.80
N SER A 78 -5.06 2.60 15.54
CA SER A 78 -5.90 2.60 16.74
C SER A 78 -5.14 3.02 17.99
N GLY A 79 -3.81 3.01 17.95
CA GLY A 79 -2.93 3.42 19.04
C GLY A 79 -2.46 4.88 18.94
N ARG A 80 -1.40 5.19 19.67
CA ARG A 80 -0.71 6.47 19.59
C ARG A 80 0.08 6.56 18.28
N ILE A 81 -0.27 7.53 17.45
CA ILE A 81 0.39 7.86 16.18
C ILE A 81 0.86 9.31 16.21
N VAL A 82 1.98 9.61 15.57
CA VAL A 82 2.46 10.97 15.34
C VAL A 82 2.40 11.26 13.85
N LEU A 83 1.72 12.35 13.49
CA LEU A 83 1.58 12.85 12.14
C LEU A 83 2.43 14.10 11.96
N PHE A 84 3.20 14.17 10.88
CA PHE A 84 3.66 15.42 10.33
C PHE A 84 2.56 16.02 9.45
N VAL A 85 2.18 17.25 9.74
CA VAL A 85 1.09 17.95 9.07
C VAL A 85 1.57 19.31 8.58
N GLN A 86 0.97 19.78 7.49
CA GLN A 86 1.21 21.11 6.96
C GLN A 86 -0.12 21.86 6.89
N SER A 87 -0.16 23.06 7.46
CA SER A 87 -1.30 23.94 7.38
C SER A 87 -1.45 24.50 5.95
N PRO A 88 -2.65 24.98 5.58
CA PRO A 88 -2.84 25.71 4.34
C PRO A 88 -2.00 26.99 4.23
N THR A 89 -1.58 27.56 5.37
CA THR A 89 -0.71 28.75 5.43
C THR A 89 0.77 28.43 5.20
N GLY A 90 1.12 27.14 5.11
CA GLY A 90 2.49 26.67 4.87
C GLY A 90 3.25 26.30 6.13
N ASP A 91 2.71 26.58 7.31
CA ASP A 91 3.30 26.17 8.58
C ASP A 91 3.23 24.65 8.71
N SER A 92 4.28 24.05 9.25
CA SER A 92 4.32 22.61 9.46
C SER A 92 4.57 22.27 10.93
N GLY A 93 4.16 21.09 11.34
CA GLY A 93 4.31 20.65 12.72
C GLY A 93 3.90 19.21 12.93
N PHE A 94 3.98 18.79 14.19
CA PHE A 94 3.71 17.43 14.61
C PHE A 94 2.44 17.37 15.44
N LEU A 95 1.54 16.48 15.03
CA LEU A 95 0.30 16.20 15.73
C LEU A 95 0.38 14.79 16.30
N THR A 96 0.23 14.66 17.62
CA THR A 96 0.04 13.33 18.23
C THR A 96 -1.46 13.02 18.24
N CYS A 97 -1.83 11.91 17.63
CA CYS A 97 -3.18 11.37 17.63
C CYS A 97 -3.25 10.19 18.60
N GLN A 98 -4.28 10.15 19.45
CA GLN A 98 -4.57 9.00 20.32
C GLN A 98 -5.86 8.30 19.90
N ALA A 99 -5.99 7.06 20.35
CA ALA A 99 -7.20 6.25 20.23
C ALA A 99 -8.44 7.04 20.69
N GLY A 100 -9.44 7.18 19.82
CA GLY A 100 -10.72 7.80 20.17
C GLY A 100 -10.76 9.33 20.19
N GLU A 101 -9.61 10.02 20.10
CA GLU A 101 -9.58 11.49 20.02
C GLU A 101 -9.81 12.01 18.59
N GLN A 102 -9.34 11.26 17.60
CA GLN A 102 -9.44 11.62 16.20
C GLN A 102 -9.70 10.38 15.34
N GLN A 103 -10.59 10.52 14.35
CA GLN A 103 -10.77 9.48 13.35
C GLN A 103 -9.58 9.52 12.38
N LEU A 104 -8.80 8.45 12.35
CA LEU A 104 -7.73 8.24 11.38
C LEU A 104 -8.17 7.24 10.31
N VAL A 105 -7.89 7.55 9.05
CA VAL A 105 -8.12 6.64 7.92
C VAL A 105 -6.88 6.62 7.05
N LEU A 106 -6.32 5.43 6.80
CA LEU A 106 -5.19 5.27 5.90
C LEU A 106 -5.64 5.54 4.46
N ILE A 107 -5.00 6.52 3.81
CA ILE A 107 -5.21 6.81 2.38
C ILE A 107 -4.37 5.84 1.56
N GLY A 108 -3.09 5.73 1.88
CA GLY A 108 -2.15 4.88 1.15
C GLY A 108 -0.78 4.86 1.79
N THR A 109 0.05 3.93 1.31
CA THR A 109 1.45 3.78 1.72
C THR A 109 2.36 3.90 0.52
N VAL A 110 3.44 4.66 0.67
CA VAL A 110 4.49 4.81 -0.35
C VAL A 110 5.76 4.14 0.21
N PRO A 111 6.42 3.25 -0.56
CA PRO A 111 7.71 2.72 -0.17
C PRO A 111 8.73 3.82 0.15
N GLY A 112 9.72 3.44 0.95
CA GLY A 112 10.89 4.28 1.15
C GLY A 112 11.66 4.54 -0.14
N SER A 113 12.39 5.65 -0.18
CA SER A 113 13.39 5.91 -1.22
C SER A 113 14.77 5.34 -0.87
N THR A 114 14.96 4.86 0.36
CA THR A 114 16.20 4.22 0.78
C THR A 114 16.20 2.77 0.28
N PRO A 115 17.15 2.36 -0.57
CA PRO A 115 17.22 0.99 -1.06
C PRO A 115 17.36 0.02 0.12
N HIS A 116 16.44 -0.93 0.22
CA HIS A 116 16.53 -2.06 1.13
C HIS A 116 16.37 -3.34 0.32
N PRO A 117 17.21 -4.38 0.51
CA PRO A 117 17.14 -5.62 -0.26
C PRO A 117 15.73 -6.23 -0.25
N ASP A 118 15.07 -6.13 0.90
CA ASP A 118 13.73 -6.70 1.10
C ASP A 118 12.58 -5.75 0.75
N ARG A 119 12.83 -4.52 0.28
CA ARG A 119 11.76 -3.57 -0.07
C ARG A 119 12.17 -2.65 -1.25
N PRO A 120 11.69 -2.95 -2.47
CA PRO A 120 11.93 -2.12 -3.64
C PRO A 120 11.32 -0.73 -3.47
N ASP A 121 11.93 0.27 -4.10
CA ASP A 121 11.37 1.61 -4.17
C ASP A 121 10.10 1.63 -5.04
N ALA A 122 9.39 2.76 -4.98
CA ALA A 122 8.10 2.94 -5.65
C ALA A 122 8.19 2.84 -7.18
N VAL A 123 9.31 3.26 -7.78
CA VAL A 123 9.55 3.19 -9.24
C VAL A 123 9.79 1.75 -9.67
N THR A 124 10.57 1.00 -8.90
CA THR A 124 10.85 -0.41 -9.12
C THR A 124 9.57 -1.24 -9.04
N LEU A 125 8.73 -0.98 -8.03
CA LEU A 125 7.42 -1.62 -7.92
C LEU A 125 6.51 -1.30 -9.12
N LEU A 126 6.49 -0.04 -9.58
CA LEU A 126 5.74 0.31 -10.79
C LEU A 126 6.26 -0.45 -12.03
N GLY A 127 7.58 -0.60 -12.15
CA GLY A 127 8.19 -1.43 -13.18
C GLY A 127 7.71 -2.88 -13.14
N HIS A 128 7.73 -3.51 -11.97
CA HIS A 128 7.24 -4.88 -11.80
C HIS A 128 5.75 -5.01 -12.14
N VAL A 129 4.91 -4.08 -11.67
CA VAL A 129 3.47 -4.10 -11.97
C VAL A 129 3.23 -3.99 -13.47
N ALA A 130 3.94 -3.08 -14.15
CA ALA A 130 3.82 -2.89 -15.59
C ALA A 130 4.28 -4.13 -16.37
N GLU A 131 5.40 -4.74 -15.96
CA GLU A 131 5.93 -5.96 -16.57
C GLU A 131 4.97 -7.14 -16.42
N LEU A 132 4.53 -7.45 -15.20
CA LEU A 132 3.61 -8.57 -14.95
C LEU A 132 2.26 -8.36 -15.62
N THR A 133 1.75 -7.13 -15.62
CA THR A 133 0.51 -6.77 -16.33
C THR A 133 0.66 -7.01 -17.84
N ALA A 134 1.78 -6.60 -18.42
CA ALA A 134 2.05 -6.81 -19.84
C ALA A 134 2.20 -8.30 -20.18
N ALA A 135 2.92 -9.06 -19.35
CA ALA A 135 3.09 -10.50 -19.51
C ALA A 135 1.75 -11.24 -19.39
N TRP A 136 0.96 -10.94 -18.36
CA TRP A 136 -0.40 -11.49 -18.19
C TRP A 136 -1.27 -11.22 -19.41
N HIS A 137 -1.24 -9.98 -19.93
CA HIS A 137 -2.05 -9.58 -21.08
C HIS A 137 -1.62 -10.27 -22.38
N ALA A 138 -0.32 -10.56 -22.52
CA ALA A 138 0.23 -11.25 -23.69
C ALA A 138 -0.13 -12.74 -23.71
N ASP A 139 -0.37 -13.37 -22.55
CA ASP A 139 -0.79 -14.76 -22.48
C ASP A 139 -2.32 -14.92 -22.57
N ALA A 140 -2.76 -15.44 -23.72
CA ALA A 140 -4.16 -15.72 -24.00
C ALA A 140 -4.77 -16.78 -23.05
N GLN A 141 -3.97 -17.75 -22.58
CA GLN A 141 -4.46 -18.78 -21.67
C GLN A 141 -4.76 -18.18 -20.30
N THR A 142 -3.79 -17.49 -19.68
CA THR A 142 -3.98 -16.86 -18.38
C THR A 142 -5.07 -15.80 -18.41
N THR A 143 -5.14 -14.99 -19.48
CA THR A 143 -6.23 -14.02 -19.68
C THR A 143 -7.60 -14.69 -19.72
N ARG A 144 -7.74 -15.82 -20.44
CA ARG A 144 -9.01 -16.56 -20.54
C ARG A 144 -9.44 -17.18 -19.21
N VAL A 145 -8.49 -17.74 -18.47
CA VAL A 145 -8.73 -18.31 -17.13
C VAL A 145 -9.22 -17.22 -16.18
N TRP A 146 -8.50 -16.09 -16.12
CA TRP A 146 -8.91 -14.94 -15.31
C TRP A 146 -10.30 -14.44 -15.70
N HIS A 147 -10.58 -14.24 -16.99
CA HIS A 147 -11.86 -13.71 -17.43
C HIS A 147 -13.04 -14.58 -16.98
N THR A 148 -12.87 -15.91 -17.05
CA THR A 148 -13.89 -16.86 -16.60
C THR A 148 -14.09 -16.78 -15.09
N TRP A 149 -13.00 -16.75 -14.33
CA TRP A 149 -13.05 -16.58 -12.88
C TRP A 149 -13.69 -15.23 -12.49
N ALA A 150 -13.28 -14.14 -13.13
CA ALA A 150 -13.75 -12.80 -12.85
C ALA A 150 -15.26 -12.65 -13.05
N LEU A 151 -15.82 -13.27 -14.10
CA LEU A 151 -17.27 -13.31 -14.33
C LEU A 151 -18.02 -14.04 -13.21
N LEU A 152 -17.48 -15.16 -12.71
CA LEU A 152 -18.10 -15.94 -11.64
C LEU A 152 -18.06 -15.21 -10.28
N HIS A 153 -17.02 -14.41 -10.06
CA HIS A 153 -16.75 -13.74 -8.79
C HIS A 153 -17.05 -12.23 -8.81
N ASN A 154 -17.73 -11.75 -9.86
CA ASN A 154 -18.06 -10.33 -10.07
C ASN A 154 -16.84 -9.39 -9.92
N GLN A 155 -15.72 -9.80 -10.49
CA GLN A 155 -14.47 -9.06 -10.48
C GLN A 155 -14.22 -8.37 -11.84
N PRO A 156 -13.35 -7.34 -11.88
CA PRO A 156 -12.95 -6.70 -13.12
C PRO A 156 -12.35 -7.69 -14.12
N PRO A 157 -12.53 -7.47 -15.44
CA PRO A 157 -12.02 -8.36 -16.48
C PRO A 157 -10.49 -8.38 -16.59
N PHE A 158 -9.81 -7.56 -15.80
CA PHE A 158 -8.36 -7.43 -15.69
C PHE A 158 -7.96 -7.57 -14.21
N PRO A 159 -6.90 -8.31 -13.86
CA PRO A 159 -6.39 -8.40 -12.49
C PRO A 159 -5.82 -7.05 -12.03
N GLN A 160 -6.50 -6.40 -11.08
CA GLN A 160 -6.12 -5.07 -10.60
C GLN A 160 -5.28 -5.09 -9.32
N THR A 161 -5.10 -6.26 -8.69
CA THR A 161 -4.47 -6.33 -7.37
C THR A 161 -3.03 -6.79 -7.46
N TYR A 162 -2.10 -5.95 -7.00
CA TYR A 162 -0.70 -6.31 -6.79
C TYR A 162 -0.44 -6.40 -5.28
N ALA A 163 0.15 -7.51 -4.84
CA ALA A 163 0.31 -7.82 -3.42
C ALA A 163 1.73 -8.26 -3.08
N GLU A 164 2.11 -8.01 -1.82
CA GLU A 164 3.31 -8.52 -1.18
C GLU A 164 2.91 -9.55 -0.11
N ILE A 165 3.48 -10.76 -0.22
CA ILE A 165 3.17 -11.91 0.64
C ILE A 165 4.47 -12.39 1.28
N ALA A 166 4.52 -12.42 2.61
CA ALA A 166 5.66 -12.97 3.33
C ALA A 166 5.36 -14.38 3.86
N PHE A 167 6.31 -15.29 3.70
CA PHE A 167 6.31 -16.64 4.27
C PHE A 167 7.55 -16.81 5.15
N GLY A 168 7.47 -16.39 6.41
CA GLY A 168 8.63 -16.43 7.30
C GLY A 168 9.70 -15.45 6.83
N GLY A 169 10.82 -15.97 6.31
CA GLY A 169 11.94 -15.16 5.80
C GLY A 169 11.83 -14.76 4.34
N ASP A 170 10.93 -15.39 3.56
CA ASP A 170 10.78 -15.13 2.13
C ASP A 170 9.67 -14.11 1.87
N VAL A 171 9.86 -13.23 0.88
CA VAL A 171 8.87 -12.24 0.44
C VAL A 171 8.63 -12.39 -1.06
N LEU A 172 7.39 -12.70 -1.42
CA LEU A 172 6.92 -12.76 -2.80
C LEU A 172 6.11 -11.51 -3.12
N ARG A 173 6.23 -11.00 -4.33
CA ARG A 173 5.42 -9.89 -4.83
C ARG A 173 4.87 -10.24 -6.19
N GLY A 174 3.62 -9.90 -6.44
CA GLY A 174 3.01 -10.31 -7.69
C GLY A 174 1.59 -9.82 -7.89
N LEU A 175 1.09 -10.13 -9.08
CA LEU A 175 -0.27 -9.84 -9.50
C LEU A 175 -1.18 -10.97 -9.03
N MET A 176 -2.28 -10.64 -8.37
CA MET A 176 -3.30 -11.60 -7.96
C MET A 176 -4.06 -12.06 -9.19
N VAL A 177 -3.97 -13.35 -9.51
CA VAL A 177 -4.55 -13.95 -10.73
C VAL A 177 -5.53 -15.10 -10.43
N GLY A 178 -5.84 -15.32 -9.15
CA GLY A 178 -6.83 -16.29 -8.71
C GLY A 178 -6.93 -16.36 -7.18
N GLY A 179 -8.04 -16.87 -6.67
CA GLY A 179 -8.23 -17.06 -5.23
C GLY A 179 -9.67 -16.85 -4.78
N THR A 180 -9.83 -16.54 -3.48
CA THR A 180 -11.12 -16.24 -2.87
C THR A 180 -11.24 -14.74 -2.62
N VAL A 181 -12.39 -14.17 -3.00
CA VAL A 181 -12.76 -12.79 -2.67
C VAL A 181 -13.93 -12.81 -1.69
N LEU A 182 -13.89 -11.91 -0.72
CA LEU A 182 -14.95 -11.66 0.24
C LEU A 182 -16.13 -10.93 -0.42
N ALA A 183 -17.26 -10.88 0.27
CA ALA A 183 -18.48 -10.26 -0.25
C ALA A 183 -18.35 -8.74 -0.51
N ASP A 184 -17.37 -8.09 0.11
CA ASP A 184 -17.01 -6.69 -0.12
C ASP A 184 -16.00 -6.49 -1.26
N GLY A 185 -15.64 -7.56 -1.98
CA GLY A 185 -14.71 -7.53 -3.09
C GLY A 185 -13.23 -7.52 -2.70
N THR A 186 -12.91 -7.66 -1.41
CA THR A 186 -11.52 -7.78 -0.95
C THR A 186 -11.01 -9.21 -1.02
N TRP A 187 -9.69 -9.39 -1.09
CA TRP A 187 -9.07 -10.73 -1.13
C TRP A 187 -9.08 -11.41 0.24
N ASP A 188 -9.51 -12.66 0.28
CA ASP A 188 -9.38 -13.52 1.45
C ASP A 188 -8.00 -14.21 1.45
N PHE A 189 -7.02 -13.52 2.03
CA PHE A 189 -5.67 -14.07 2.23
C PHE A 189 -5.61 -15.20 3.28
N GLY A 190 -6.73 -15.57 3.93
CA GLY A 190 -6.82 -16.75 4.80
C GLY A 190 -7.05 -18.07 4.04
N GLN A 191 -7.20 -18.00 2.71
CA GLN A 191 -7.40 -19.14 1.84
C GLN A 191 -6.26 -19.28 0.83
N LYS A 192 -6.38 -20.26 -0.07
CA LYS A 192 -5.49 -20.38 -1.21
C LYS A 192 -5.75 -19.28 -2.24
N PHE A 193 -4.68 -18.78 -2.83
CA PHE A 193 -4.71 -17.79 -3.90
C PHE A 193 -3.55 -18.01 -4.86
N ASP A 194 -3.68 -17.49 -6.08
CA ASP A 194 -2.70 -17.59 -7.13
C ASP A 194 -2.05 -16.23 -7.36
N LEU A 195 -0.71 -16.22 -7.30
CA LEU A 195 0.12 -15.02 -7.43
C LEU A 195 1.05 -15.20 -8.62
N MET A 196 0.93 -14.35 -9.63
CA MET A 196 1.90 -14.25 -10.71
C MET A 196 3.08 -13.42 -10.20
N VAL A 197 4.26 -14.03 -10.03
CA VAL A 197 5.43 -13.39 -9.40
C VAL A 197 6.51 -12.97 -10.40
N GLU A 198 6.58 -13.66 -11.53
CA GLU A 198 7.44 -13.36 -12.68
C GLU A 198 6.62 -13.57 -13.97
N PRO A 199 7.09 -13.06 -15.12
CA PRO A 199 6.55 -13.48 -16.42
C PRO A 199 6.48 -15.01 -16.49
N ASP A 200 5.31 -15.55 -16.81
CA ASP A 200 5.03 -17.00 -16.92
C ASP A 200 5.10 -17.83 -15.61
N VAL A 201 5.36 -17.20 -14.45
CA VAL A 201 5.43 -17.91 -13.16
C VAL A 201 4.24 -17.54 -12.29
N ILE A 202 3.27 -18.45 -12.21
CA ILE A 202 2.12 -18.38 -11.31
C ILE A 202 2.30 -19.39 -10.18
N LEU A 203 2.26 -18.91 -8.94
CA LEU A 203 2.38 -19.72 -7.73
C LEU A 203 1.02 -19.81 -7.04
N SER A 204 0.55 -21.03 -6.79
CA SER A 204 -0.57 -21.29 -5.89
C SER A 204 -0.08 -21.33 -4.44
N LEU A 205 -0.48 -20.35 -3.66
CA LEU A 205 -0.01 -20.11 -2.30
C LEU A 205 -1.11 -20.44 -1.29
N ASP A 206 -0.71 -21.00 -0.13
CA ASP A 206 -1.61 -21.20 1.01
C ASP A 206 -1.48 -20.03 1.98
N GLY A 207 -2.44 -19.11 1.93
CA GLY A 207 -2.43 -17.89 2.71
C GLY A 207 -2.42 -18.10 4.23
N ARG A 208 -2.84 -19.27 4.73
CA ARG A 208 -2.76 -19.61 6.17
C ARG A 208 -1.33 -19.73 6.67
N ARG A 209 -0.38 -19.94 5.75
CA ARG A 209 1.06 -20.03 6.05
C ARG A 209 1.75 -18.67 5.91
N ALA A 210 1.07 -17.67 5.35
CA ALA A 210 1.65 -16.34 5.20
C ALA A 210 1.77 -15.69 6.58
N THR A 211 2.94 -15.13 6.86
CA THR A 211 3.18 -14.32 8.06
C THR A 211 2.69 -12.88 7.87
N ARG A 212 2.54 -12.45 6.60
CA ARG A 212 2.03 -11.12 6.22
C ARG A 212 1.48 -11.14 4.80
N CYS A 213 0.37 -10.43 4.59
CA CYS A 213 -0.15 -10.10 3.26
C CYS A 213 -0.48 -8.60 3.20
N GLU A 214 0.06 -7.90 2.20
CA GLU A 214 -0.16 -6.48 1.99
C GLU A 214 -0.58 -6.25 0.54
N VAL A 215 -1.74 -5.62 0.32
CA VAL A 215 -2.15 -5.14 -1.01
C VAL A 215 -1.42 -3.83 -1.25
N LEU A 216 -0.52 -3.82 -2.24
CA LEU A 216 0.26 -2.66 -2.63
C LEU A 216 -0.49 -1.81 -3.66
N HIS A 217 -1.34 -2.42 -4.49
CA HIS A 217 -2.22 -1.76 -5.46
C HIS A 217 -3.49 -2.58 -5.70
N GLY A 218 -4.60 -1.90 -6.03
CA GLY A 218 -5.92 -2.50 -6.23
C GLY A 218 -6.87 -2.24 -5.07
N THR A 219 -8.09 -2.78 -5.14
CA THR A 219 -9.12 -2.57 -4.13
C THR A 219 -8.79 -3.31 -2.84
N ARG A 220 -8.33 -2.55 -1.83
CA ARG A 220 -8.53 -2.86 -0.43
C ARG A 220 -9.65 -1.93 0.06
N GLU A 221 -10.91 -2.36 -0.01
CA GLU A 221 -11.92 -1.68 0.80
C GLU A 221 -11.58 -1.94 2.26
N GLN A 222 -11.00 -0.93 2.92
CA GLN A 222 -10.88 -0.91 4.37
C GLN A 222 -12.28 -1.00 4.94
N GLY A 223 -12.54 -2.08 5.67
CA GLY A 223 -13.84 -2.39 6.24
C GLY A 223 -14.54 -1.16 6.80
N ARG A 224 -15.76 -0.92 6.30
CA ARG A 224 -16.73 -0.12 7.04
C ARG A 224 -16.82 -0.70 8.44
N GLY A 225 -16.40 0.08 9.43
CA GLY A 225 -16.73 -0.20 10.82
C GLY A 225 -18.23 -0.41 10.90
N ARG A 226 -18.64 -1.59 11.38
CA ARG A 226 -20.00 -1.77 11.86
C ARG A 226 -20.14 -0.91 13.11
N GLY A 227 -20.97 0.11 13.02
CA GLY A 227 -21.55 0.90 14.09
C GLY A 227 -22.90 1.38 13.59
#